data_AF-A0A6V8PJ13-F1
#
_entry.id   AF-A0A6V8PJ13-F1
#
_cell.length_a   1.000
_cell.length_b   1.000
_cell.length_c   1.000
_cell.angle_alpha   90.00
_cell.angle_beta   90.00
_cell.angle_gamma   90.00
#
_symmetry.space_group_name_H-M   'P 1'
#
loop_
_entity.id
_entity.type
_entity.pdbx_description
1 polymer ?
#
loop_
_entity_poly.entity_id
_entity_poly.type
_entity_poly.pdbx_seq_one_letter_code
_entity_poly.pdbx_strand_id
1 'polypeptide(L)'
;LHDFRGVVAVGGSRSEKMPLETTILALKYKDGVIMAGDRMATEGYQVSHRHIEKIYRTDDFSAIAISGAAGPSIEMARLFQTEMEHYEKVEGEGLSLEGKANKLAQMIRQNLSAAIQGLVVIPIFAGYEEQKGTFRSQKIIEI
;
A
#
# COMPACT_ATOMS: atom_id res chain seq x y z
N LEU A 1 -53.52 9.38 -30.45
CA LEU A 1 -53.49 9.32 -28.97
C LEU A 1 -52.14 8.72 -28.56
N HIS A 2 -51.11 9.54 -28.59
CA HIS A 2 -49.78 9.28 -28.02
C HIS A 2 -49.76 9.96 -26.65
N ASP A 3 -49.37 9.25 -25.59
CA ASP A 3 -48.37 9.74 -24.61
C ASP A 3 -48.15 8.66 -23.53
N PHE A 4 -47.13 7.81 -23.71
CA PHE A 4 -46.62 6.93 -22.67
C PHE A 4 -45.59 7.73 -21.87
N ARG A 5 -45.99 8.23 -20.71
CA ARG A 5 -45.10 8.96 -19.78
C ARG A 5 -44.09 7.99 -19.18
N GLY A 6 -42.82 8.18 -19.56
CA GLY A 6 -41.68 7.47 -19.00
C GLY A 6 -41.50 7.79 -17.52
N VAL A 7 -41.40 6.73 -16.72
CA VAL A 7 -40.85 6.78 -15.36
C VAL A 7 -39.35 7.04 -15.48
N VAL A 8 -38.90 8.23 -15.12
CA VAL A 8 -37.47 8.50 -14.91
C VAL A 8 -37.10 7.90 -13.56
N ALA A 9 -36.51 6.71 -13.58
CA ALA A 9 -35.78 6.19 -12.43
C ALA A 9 -34.52 7.04 -12.27
N VAL A 10 -34.55 8.00 -11.33
CA VAL A 10 -33.31 8.60 -10.81
C VAL A 10 -32.63 7.52 -9.99
N GLY A 11 -31.84 6.69 -10.68
CA GLY A 11 -30.87 5.81 -10.05
C GLY A 11 -29.76 6.67 -9.48
N GLY A 12 -29.96 7.21 -8.28
CA GLY A 12 -28.85 7.71 -7.48
C GLY A 12 -27.85 6.57 -7.35
N SER A 13 -26.65 6.75 -7.90
CA SER A 13 -25.54 5.85 -7.68
C SER A 13 -25.31 5.81 -6.17
N ARG A 14 -25.83 4.77 -5.53
CA ARG A 14 -25.28 4.33 -4.25
C ARG A 14 -23.80 4.14 -4.55
N SER A 15 -22.97 5.00 -3.98
CA SER A 15 -21.58 4.66 -3.74
C SER A 15 -21.64 3.42 -2.85
N GLU A 16 -21.72 2.26 -3.48
CA GLU A 16 -21.44 1.01 -2.81
C GLU A 16 -20.02 1.18 -2.32
N LYS A 17 -19.88 1.45 -1.02
CA LYS A 17 -18.60 1.40 -0.34
C LYS A 17 -18.08 -0.01 -0.58
N MET A 18 -17.16 -0.11 -1.54
CA MET A 18 -16.49 -1.34 -1.90
C MET A 18 -15.69 -1.78 -0.67
N PRO A 19 -15.97 -2.95 -0.08
CA PRO A 19 -15.10 -3.50 0.95
C PRO A 19 -13.79 -3.86 0.25
N LEU A 20 -12.75 -3.07 0.52
CA LEU A 20 -11.40 -3.43 0.15
C LEU A 20 -10.95 -4.50 1.15
N GLU A 21 -11.12 -5.76 0.77
CA GLU A 21 -10.67 -6.88 1.58
C GLU A 21 -9.17 -7.01 1.40
N THR A 22 -8.43 -6.46 2.37
CA THR A 22 -6.99 -6.61 2.44
C THR A 22 -6.59 -6.86 3.87
N THR A 23 -5.84 -7.93 4.07
CA THR A 23 -5.29 -8.31 5.36
C THR A 23 -3.78 -8.36 5.21
N ILE A 24 -3.11 -7.47 5.94
CA ILE A 24 -1.66 -7.40 5.99
C ILE A 24 -1.25 -7.46 7.46
N LEU A 25 -0.18 -8.21 7.74
CA LEU A 25 0.43 -8.35 9.04
C LEU A 25 1.94 -8.09 8.94
N ALA A 26 2.49 -7.44 9.96
CA ALA A 26 3.94 -7.35 10.17
C ALA A 26 4.29 -7.83 11.58
N LEU A 27 5.30 -8.69 11.69
CA LEU A 27 5.73 -9.30 12.95
C LEU A 27 7.24 -9.12 13.12
N LYS A 28 7.64 -8.47 14.21
CA LYS A 28 9.03 -8.42 14.63
C LYS A 28 9.42 -9.71 15.34
N TYR A 29 10.59 -10.25 15.02
CA TYR A 29 11.22 -11.35 15.76
C TYR A 29 12.65 -10.96 16.14
N LYS A 30 13.36 -11.86 16.86
CA LYS A 30 14.70 -11.58 17.39
C LYS A 30 15.65 -11.01 16.34
N ASP A 31 15.59 -11.54 15.12
CA ASP A 31 16.58 -11.32 14.08
C ASP A 31 15.99 -10.67 12.81
N GLY A 32 14.86 -9.98 12.92
CA GLY A 32 14.30 -9.22 11.80
C GLY A 32 12.80 -8.98 11.89
N VAL A 33 12.20 -8.84 10.71
CA VAL A 33 10.76 -8.63 10.55
C VAL A 33 10.22 -9.54 9.44
N ILE A 34 9.01 -10.05 9.66
CA ILE A 34 8.23 -10.76 8.66
C ILE A 34 7.05 -9.88 8.29
N MET A 35 6.78 -9.75 6.99
CA MET A 35 5.55 -9.13 6.48
C MET A 35 4.77 -10.16 5.69
N ALA A 36 3.46 -10.19 5.90
CA ALA A 36 2.56 -11.03 5.15
C ALA A 36 1.28 -10.33 4.75
N GLY A 37 0.77 -10.68 3.58
CA GLY A 37 -0.42 -10.08 2.99
C GLY A 37 -1.21 -11.12 2.22
N ASP A 38 -2.53 -11.00 2.23
CA ASP A 38 -3.40 -11.82 1.38
C ASP A 38 -3.23 -11.46 -0.10
N ARG A 39 -3.51 -12.40 -1.00
CA ARG A 39 -3.35 -12.19 -2.46
C ARG A 39 -4.63 -11.78 -3.20
N MET A 40 -5.74 -11.62 -2.48
CA MET A 40 -7.06 -11.40 -3.07
C MET A 40 -7.35 -9.91 -3.28
N ALA A 41 -8.03 -9.59 -4.37
CA ALA A 41 -8.65 -8.29 -4.56
C ALA A 41 -10.09 -8.47 -5.04
N THR A 42 -10.96 -7.60 -4.56
CA THR A 42 -12.40 -7.66 -4.78
C THR A 42 -12.92 -6.36 -5.40
N GLU A 43 -13.91 -6.50 -6.27
CA GLU A 43 -14.74 -5.41 -6.76
C GLU A 43 -16.19 -5.73 -6.37
N GLY A 44 -16.69 -5.02 -5.35
CA GLY A 44 -17.94 -5.42 -4.70
C GLY A 44 -17.81 -6.81 -4.08
N TYR A 45 -18.69 -7.73 -4.47
CA TYR A 45 -18.68 -9.12 -4.00
C TYR A 45 -17.89 -10.09 -4.90
N GLN A 46 -17.33 -9.59 -6.00
CA GLN A 46 -16.60 -10.41 -6.96
C GLN A 46 -15.10 -10.32 -6.72
N VAL A 47 -14.42 -11.46 -6.70
CA VAL A 47 -12.95 -11.49 -6.72
C VAL A 47 -12.48 -11.06 -8.10
N SER A 48 -11.86 -9.89 -8.18
CA SER A 48 -11.31 -9.35 -9.44
C SER A 48 -9.96 -9.99 -9.75
N HIS A 49 -9.11 -10.20 -8.74
CA HIS A 49 -7.80 -10.84 -8.89
C HIS A 49 -7.45 -11.71 -7.67
N ARG A 50 -6.69 -12.79 -7.91
CA ARG A 50 -6.26 -13.77 -6.88
C ARG A 50 -4.76 -13.79 -6.60
N HIS A 51 -3.99 -13.01 -7.35
CA HIS A 51 -2.54 -12.98 -7.26
C HIS A 51 -2.03 -11.53 -7.24
N ILE A 52 -2.68 -10.67 -6.46
CA ILE A 52 -2.20 -9.29 -6.26
C ILE A 52 -1.02 -9.30 -5.29
N GLU A 53 0.07 -8.66 -5.69
CA GLU A 53 1.18 -8.31 -4.80
C GLU A 53 0.78 -7.10 -3.97
N LYS A 54 0.93 -7.19 -2.65
CA LYS A 54 0.57 -6.10 -1.71
C LYS A 54 1.76 -5.60 -0.91
N ILE A 55 2.88 -6.32 -0.98
CA ILE A 55 4.10 -6.03 -0.25
C ILE A 55 5.22 -5.81 -1.26
N TYR A 56 5.81 -4.63 -1.22
CA TYR A 56 6.84 -4.17 -2.14
C TYR A 56 8.14 -3.94 -1.38
N ARG A 57 9.24 -4.49 -1.88
CA ARG A 57 10.59 -4.19 -1.34
C ARG A 57 10.95 -2.75 -1.66
N THR A 58 11.33 -1.96 -0.67
CA THR A 58 11.67 -0.53 -0.85
C THR A 58 13.15 -0.32 -1.07
N ASP A 59 13.98 -1.21 -0.52
CA ASP A 59 15.42 -1.33 -0.77
C ASP A 59 15.88 -2.71 -0.27
N ASP A 60 17.19 -2.86 -0.05
CA ASP A 60 17.77 -4.12 0.42
C ASP A 60 17.30 -4.56 1.80
N PHE A 61 16.93 -3.63 2.68
CA PHE A 61 16.64 -3.91 4.09
C PHE A 61 15.26 -3.44 4.55
N SER A 62 14.38 -3.02 3.63
CA SER A 62 13.05 -2.55 3.97
C SER A 62 12.00 -2.86 2.92
N ALA A 63 10.74 -2.88 3.37
CA ALA A 63 9.57 -3.11 2.54
C ALA A 63 8.39 -2.30 3.04
N ILE A 64 7.47 -2.03 2.12
CA ILE A 64 6.18 -1.40 2.37
C ILE A 64 5.08 -2.35 1.94
N ALA A 65 4.07 -2.50 2.77
CA ALA A 65 2.81 -3.08 2.37
C ALA A 65 1.75 -1.98 2.26
N ILE A 66 0.86 -2.10 1.29
CA ILE A 66 -0.14 -1.08 0.99
C ILE A 66 -1.54 -1.68 0.97
N SER A 67 -2.48 -0.92 1.51
CA SER A 67 -3.91 -1.26 1.51
C SER A 67 -4.74 -0.01 1.27
N GLY A 68 -5.99 -0.20 0.87
CA GLY A 68 -6.87 0.90 0.49
C GLY A 68 -7.17 0.91 -1.00
N ALA A 69 -7.45 2.07 -1.57
CA ALA A 69 -7.80 2.21 -2.98
C ALA A 69 -6.64 1.70 -3.85
N ALA A 70 -6.89 0.68 -4.67
CA ALA A 70 -5.85 -0.11 -5.33
C ALA A 70 -4.88 0.74 -6.17
N GLY A 71 -5.40 1.60 -7.06
CA GLY A 71 -4.58 2.47 -7.89
C GLY A 71 -3.66 3.41 -7.09
N PRO A 72 -4.22 4.30 -6.24
CA PRO A 72 -3.43 5.19 -5.38
C PRO A 72 -2.43 4.45 -4.48
N SER A 73 -2.80 3.27 -3.99
CA SER A 73 -1.94 2.44 -3.16
C SER A 73 -0.70 1.98 -3.94
N ILE A 74 -0.91 1.37 -5.11
CA ILE A 74 0.16 0.86 -5.98
C ILE A 74 1.09 2.00 -6.42
N GLU A 75 0.51 3.14 -6.77
CA GLU A 75 1.27 4.34 -7.14
C GLU A 75 2.16 4.82 -5.99
N MET A 76 1.61 4.91 -4.77
CA MET A 76 2.38 5.31 -3.59
C MET A 76 3.56 4.37 -3.31
N ALA A 77 3.35 3.04 -3.39
CA ALA A 77 4.44 2.08 -3.20
C ALA A 77 5.56 2.26 -4.23
N ARG A 78 5.20 2.42 -5.52
CA ARG A 78 6.18 2.63 -6.61
C ARG A 78 6.92 3.95 -6.48
N LEU A 79 6.21 5.03 -6.14
CA LEU A 79 6.83 6.33 -5.90
C LEU A 79 7.79 6.26 -4.72
N PHE A 80 7.40 5.60 -3.63
CA PHE A 80 8.25 5.45 -2.46
C PHE A 80 9.52 4.63 -2.77
N GLN A 81 9.39 3.50 -3.47
CA GLN A 81 10.54 2.72 -3.98
C GLN A 81 11.47 3.60 -4.82
N THR A 82 10.91 4.36 -5.77
CA THR A 82 11.69 5.22 -6.67
C THR A 82 12.40 6.33 -5.90
N GLU A 83 11.76 6.93 -4.89
CA GLU A 83 12.39 7.93 -4.03
C GLU A 83 13.56 7.35 -3.22
N MET A 84 13.42 6.11 -2.69
CA MET A 84 14.52 5.46 -1.96
C MET A 84 15.71 5.18 -2.87
N GLU A 85 15.47 4.59 -4.04
CA GLU A 85 16.51 4.35 -5.03
C GLU A 85 17.16 5.65 -5.52
N HIS A 86 16.35 6.70 -5.72
CA HIS A 86 16.85 7.99 -6.16
C HIS A 86 17.74 8.63 -5.11
N TYR A 87 17.31 8.64 -3.84
CA TYR A 87 18.10 9.20 -2.75
C TYR A 87 19.46 8.51 -2.63
N GLU A 88 19.49 7.18 -2.61
CA GLU A 88 20.73 6.41 -2.52
C GLU A 88 21.68 6.70 -3.70
N LYS A 89 21.13 6.83 -4.91
CA LYS A 89 21.91 7.16 -6.11
C LYS A 89 22.47 8.58 -6.10
N VAL A 90 21.78 9.54 -5.47
CA VAL A 90 22.18 10.95 -5.44
C VAL A 90 23.14 11.26 -4.30
N GLU A 91 22.83 10.79 -3.09
CA GLU A 91 23.61 11.08 -1.88
C GLU A 91 24.74 10.05 -1.66
N GLY A 92 24.71 8.92 -2.37
CA GLY A 92 25.70 7.85 -2.27
C GLY A 92 25.51 6.92 -1.07
N GLU A 93 24.56 7.23 -0.18
CA GLU A 93 24.14 6.40 0.94
C GLU A 93 22.62 6.39 1.08
N GLY A 94 22.07 5.27 1.56
CA GLY A 94 20.63 5.12 1.79
C GLY A 94 20.15 5.88 3.03
N LEU A 95 18.88 6.27 3.05
CA LEU A 95 18.24 6.86 4.24
C LEU A 95 18.28 5.90 5.44
N SER A 96 18.39 6.46 6.64
CA SER A 96 18.09 5.72 7.87
C SER A 96 16.63 5.25 7.88
N LEU A 97 16.30 4.19 8.64
CA LEU A 97 14.92 3.71 8.73
C LEU A 97 13.93 4.79 9.17
N GLU A 98 14.35 5.68 10.08
CA GLU A 98 13.56 6.83 10.50
C GLU A 98 13.37 7.84 9.35
N GLY A 99 14.42 8.10 8.57
CA GLY A 99 14.35 8.94 7.38
C GLY A 99 13.35 8.40 6.35
N LYS A 100 13.38 7.09 6.10
CA LYS A 100 12.44 6.38 5.20
C LYS A 100 11.00 6.51 5.71
N ALA A 101 10.77 6.25 7.00
CA ALA A 101 9.46 6.39 7.61
C ALA A 101 8.92 7.84 7.54
N ASN A 102 9.79 8.84 7.74
CA ASN A 102 9.44 10.24 7.62
C ASN A 102 9.08 10.65 6.18
N LYS A 103 9.81 10.13 5.19
CA LYS A 103 9.47 10.30 3.77
C LYS A 103 8.11 9.71 3.43
N LEU A 104 7.87 8.46 3.84
CA LEU A 104 6.56 7.84 3.66
C LEU A 104 5.44 8.65 4.33
N ALA A 105 5.67 9.14 5.55
CA ALA A 105 4.70 9.99 6.24
C ALA A 105 4.39 11.30 5.49
N GLN A 106 5.37 11.88 4.77
CA GLN A 106 5.14 13.03 3.90
C GLN A 106 4.21 12.65 2.73
N MET A 107 4.45 11.52 2.08
CA MET A 107 3.61 11.03 0.97
C MET A 107 2.17 10.75 1.43
N ILE A 108 1.99 10.14 2.60
CA ILE A 108 0.66 9.90 3.18
C ILE A 108 -0.07 11.24 3.42
N ARG A 109 0.62 12.25 3.97
CA ARG A 109 0.04 13.58 4.17
C ARG A 109 -0.35 14.25 2.85
N GLN A 110 0.44 14.07 1.79
CA GLN A 110 0.12 14.58 0.46
C GLN A 110 -1.14 13.92 -0.12
N ASN A 111 -1.40 12.66 0.22
CA ASN A 111 -2.63 11.95 -0.19
C ASN A 111 -3.89 12.35 0.61
N LEU A 112 -3.79 13.22 1.63
CA LEU A 112 -4.90 13.52 2.54
C LEU A 112 -6.16 14.01 1.81
N SER A 113 -6.01 14.90 0.83
CA SER A 113 -7.14 15.44 0.06
C SER A 113 -7.87 14.36 -0.72
N ALA A 114 -7.15 13.40 -1.31
CA ALA A 114 -7.73 12.28 -2.03
C ALA A 114 -8.35 11.25 -1.06
N ALA A 115 -7.72 11.02 0.10
CA ALA A 115 -8.25 10.17 1.15
C ALA A 115 -9.62 10.67 1.67
N ILE A 116 -9.80 11.98 1.82
CA ILE A 116 -11.11 12.59 2.17
C ILE A 116 -12.18 12.29 1.10
N GLN A 117 -11.78 12.12 -0.16
CA GLN A 117 -12.67 11.75 -1.27
C GLN A 117 -12.87 10.23 -1.41
N GLY A 118 -12.36 9.44 -0.46
CA GLY A 118 -12.50 7.97 -0.45
C GLY A 118 -11.35 7.20 -1.07
N LEU A 119 -10.32 7.88 -1.59
CA LEU A 119 -9.10 7.27 -2.14
C LEU A 119 -8.05 7.07 -1.04
N VAL A 120 -8.47 6.37 0.03
CA VAL A 120 -7.64 6.14 1.22
C VAL A 120 -6.50 5.17 0.88
N VAL A 121 -5.30 5.45 1.38
CA VAL A 121 -4.14 4.55 1.35
C VAL A 121 -3.62 4.40 2.77
N ILE A 122 -3.46 3.16 3.22
CA ILE A 122 -2.96 2.80 4.55
C ILE A 122 -1.75 1.89 4.36
N PRO A 123 -0.53 2.40 4.59
CA PRO A 123 0.67 1.59 4.49
C PRO A 123 1.11 0.98 5.82
N ILE A 124 1.79 -0.16 5.75
CA ILE A 124 2.62 -0.72 6.81
C ILE A 124 4.05 -0.72 6.29
N PHE A 125 4.95 -0.02 6.97
CA PHE A 125 6.37 -0.01 6.64
C PHE A 125 7.13 -0.88 7.62
N ALA A 126 8.04 -1.72 7.13
CA ALA A 126 8.98 -2.43 7.97
C ALA A 126 10.36 -2.41 7.34
N GLY A 127 11.36 -2.15 8.18
CA GLY A 127 12.75 -2.27 7.78
C GLY A 127 13.59 -2.83 8.91
N TYR A 128 14.79 -3.22 8.53
CA TYR A 128 15.81 -3.74 9.42
C TYR A 128 17.07 -2.87 9.27
N GLU A 129 17.78 -2.66 10.37
CA GLU A 129 19.04 -1.92 10.39
C GLU A 129 20.12 -2.83 10.98
N GLU A 130 21.21 -2.97 10.24
CA GLU A 130 22.31 -3.85 10.63
C GLU A 130 23.03 -3.26 11.86
N GLN A 131 22.84 -3.87 13.03
CA GLN A 131 23.70 -3.58 14.17
C GLN A 131 25.02 -4.30 13.96
N LYS A 132 26.13 -3.53 13.97
CA LYS A 132 27.50 -4.01 13.76
C LYS A 132 27.72 -5.40 14.36
N GLY A 133 27.85 -6.41 13.49
CA GLY A 133 28.28 -7.77 13.86
C GLY A 133 27.20 -8.86 13.94
N THR A 134 25.93 -8.60 13.61
CA THR A 134 24.91 -9.68 13.52
C THR A 134 24.18 -9.64 12.18
N PHE A 135 24.41 -10.65 11.33
CA PHE A 135 23.67 -10.85 10.09
C PHE A 135 22.21 -11.17 10.41
N ARG A 136 21.27 -10.44 9.81
CA ARG A 136 19.83 -10.55 10.13
C ARG A 136 18.98 -10.32 8.88
N SER A 137 17.84 -11.02 8.81
CA SER A 137 17.11 -11.25 7.57
C SER A 137 15.71 -10.63 7.57
N GLN A 138 15.35 -9.98 6.46
CA GLN A 138 13.96 -9.67 6.14
C GLN A 138 13.33 -10.85 5.41
N LYS A 139 12.09 -11.22 5.76
CA LYS A 139 11.33 -12.25 5.02
C LYS A 139 9.94 -11.74 4.68
N ILE A 140 9.63 -11.71 3.39
CA ILE A 140 8.31 -11.34 2.85
C ILE A 140 7.59 -12.64 2.50
N ILE A 141 6.32 -12.75 2.91
CA ILE A 141 5.50 -13.94 2.69
C ILE A 141 4.12 -13.50 2.21
N GLU A 142 3.75 -13.77 0.97
CA GLU A 142 2.37 -13.56 0.52
C GLU A 142 1.56 -14.83 0.75
N ILE A 143 0.40 -14.70 1.43
CA ILE A 143 -0.45 -15.82 1.88
C ILE A 143 -1.68 -15.95 0.97
#